data_AF-F6GVY0-F1
#
_entry.id   AF-F6GVY0-F1
#
_cell.length_a   1.000
_cell.length_b   1.000
_cell.length_c   1.000
_cell.angle_alpha   90.00
_cell.angle_beta   90.00
_cell.angle_gamma   90.00
#
_symmetry.space_group_name_H-M   'P 1'
#
loop_
_entity.id
_entity.type
_entity.pdbx_description
1 polymer ?
#
loop_
_entity_poly.entity_id
_entity_poly.type
_entity_poly.pdbx_seq_one_letter_code
_entity_poly.pdbx_strand_id
1 'polypeptide(L)'
;MGSVFGCGRVSFGESPRTIVHCMIMEERKWEELNMDILVNVFGRVGMESLLLDVPFVCKPWYKASREPQCWEHLIFPEYIKPDDIWGKYSPDRGFSERLVTTYQENLSVTAFMRFIVNRSCGCATIIKLPRHCTEEALEYIANECPRLKGLDAVFHVGLFYMKSVLPQIGLHCNNFIWLSARRAGIRKYVASAIVASLPRLEYLDIPYTFFEREALVIILQGCKKLVYLDVRKCFGFCDDDAEILELASHIPVFMCEGSRIR
;
A
#
# COMPACT_ATOMS: atom_id res chain seq x y z
N MET A 1 -2.75 32.26 93.84
CA MET A 1 -1.52 32.68 93.12
C MET A 1 -1.79 32.42 91.64
N GLY A 2 -2.24 33.35 90.80
CA GLY A 2 -1.98 34.78 90.79
C GLY A 2 -0.72 35.08 89.99
N SER A 3 -0.81 35.12 88.66
CA SER A 3 -0.05 36.03 87.78
C SER A 3 -0.75 36.10 86.43
N VAL A 4 -1.23 37.31 86.12
CA VAL A 4 -1.80 37.76 84.86
C VAL A 4 -0.70 38.47 84.09
N PHE A 5 -0.57 38.23 82.79
CA PHE A 5 -0.22 39.27 81.82
C PHE A 5 -0.93 38.97 80.49
N GLY A 6 -1.86 39.86 80.10
CA GLY A 6 -2.36 40.00 78.72
C GLY A 6 -1.32 40.70 77.84
N CYS A 7 -1.55 41.07 76.58
CA CYS A 7 -2.74 41.12 75.73
C CYS A 7 -2.22 41.26 74.29
N GLY A 8 -2.95 40.74 73.29
CA GLY A 8 -2.67 41.03 71.89
C GLY A 8 -3.54 40.21 70.93
N ARG A 9 -4.79 40.62 70.75
CA ARG A 9 -5.66 40.11 69.68
C ARG A 9 -5.19 40.64 68.33
N VAL A 10 -5.09 39.78 67.33
CA VAL A 10 -5.53 40.10 65.97
C VAL A 10 -6.35 38.93 65.48
N SER A 11 -7.62 39.20 65.20
CA SER A 11 -8.58 38.28 64.58
C SER A 11 -8.63 38.59 63.09
N PHE A 12 -8.35 37.60 62.24
CA PHE A 12 -8.90 37.47 60.89
C PHE A 12 -9.03 35.95 60.71
N GLY A 13 -10.22 35.39 60.74
CA GLY A 13 -11.21 35.53 59.68
C GLY A 13 -11.12 34.26 58.85
N GLU A 14 -12.15 33.42 58.95
CA GLU A 14 -12.25 32.10 58.31
C GLU A 14 -11.87 32.14 56.82
N SER A 15 -10.94 31.29 56.40
CA SER A 15 -10.79 30.94 54.99
C SER A 15 -11.41 29.55 54.78
N PRO A 16 -12.38 29.39 53.86
CA PRO A 16 -13.06 28.13 53.67
C PRO A 16 -12.09 27.07 53.16
N ARG A 17 -12.33 25.84 53.60
CA ARG A 17 -11.69 24.61 53.12
C ARG A 17 -11.70 24.61 51.59
N THR A 18 -10.54 24.88 50.97
CA THR A 18 -10.34 24.53 49.57
C THR A 18 -10.32 23.02 49.49
N ILE A 19 -11.48 22.43 49.18
CA ILE A 19 -11.52 21.12 48.56
C ILE A 19 -10.69 21.27 47.29
N VAL A 20 -9.44 20.80 47.34
CA VAL A 20 -8.67 20.56 46.13
C VAL A 20 -9.45 19.47 45.41
N HIS A 21 -10.37 19.88 44.55
CA HIS A 21 -10.97 18.99 43.57
C HIS A 21 -9.82 18.58 42.67
N CYS A 22 -9.17 17.48 43.03
CA CYS A 22 -8.26 16.79 42.15
C CYS A 22 -9.12 16.38 40.95
N MET A 23 -9.18 17.24 39.93
CA MET A 23 -9.67 16.86 38.63
C MET A 23 -8.68 15.80 38.16
N ILE A 24 -8.99 14.54 38.44
CA ILE A 24 -8.49 13.44 37.63
C ILE A 24 -8.98 13.81 36.23
N MET A 25 -8.09 14.36 35.40
CA MET A 25 -8.33 14.33 33.98
C MET A 25 -8.37 12.84 33.67
N GLU A 26 -9.57 12.27 33.53
CA GLU A 26 -9.71 10.94 32.96
C GLU A 26 -9.00 11.01 31.60
N GLU A 27 -7.82 10.40 31.54
CA GLU A 27 -7.10 10.26 30.28
C GLU A 27 -8.04 9.52 29.34
N ARG A 28 -8.54 10.23 28.33
CA ARG A 28 -9.42 9.64 27.33
C ARG A 28 -8.72 8.42 26.76
N LYS A 29 -9.33 7.26 26.94
CA LYS A 29 -8.74 6.03 26.44
C LYS A 29 -8.89 6.01 24.93
N TRP A 30 -7.82 5.62 24.25
CA TRP A 30 -7.85 5.47 22.79
C TRP A 30 -8.91 4.48 22.30
N GLU A 31 -9.35 3.55 23.15
CA GLU A 31 -10.40 2.59 22.85
C GLU A 31 -11.82 3.20 22.81
N GLU A 32 -11.99 4.41 23.36
CA GLU A 32 -13.26 5.14 23.39
C GLU A 32 -13.41 6.12 22.21
N LEU A 33 -12.41 6.18 21.33
CA LEU A 33 -12.50 6.97 20.10
C LEU A 33 -13.62 6.44 19.20
N ASN A 34 -14.23 7.36 18.46
CA ASN A 34 -15.25 7.03 17.48
C ASN A 34 -14.68 6.04 16.44
N MET A 35 -15.51 5.07 16.03
CA MET A 35 -15.13 4.01 15.10
C MET A 35 -14.52 4.57 13.80
N ASP A 36 -15.10 5.62 13.22
CA ASP A 36 -14.63 6.22 11.98
C ASP A 36 -13.22 6.82 12.14
N ILE A 37 -12.93 7.37 13.33
CA ILE A 37 -11.59 7.89 13.66
C ILE A 37 -10.60 6.72 13.76
N LEU A 38 -10.95 5.64 14.46
CA LEU A 38 -10.10 4.45 14.58
C LEU A 38 -9.79 3.86 13.20
N VAL A 39 -10.81 3.68 12.36
CA VAL A 39 -10.67 3.16 10.99
C VAL A 39 -9.77 4.06 10.15
N ASN A 40 -9.92 5.39 10.25
CA ASN A 40 -9.08 6.32 9.50
C ASN A 40 -7.61 6.25 9.93
N VAL A 41 -7.34 6.10 11.23
CA VAL A 41 -5.98 5.92 11.76
C VAL A 41 -5.41 4.58 11.31
N PHE A 42 -6.17 3.51 11.46
CA PHE A 42 -5.75 2.14 11.14
C PHE A 42 -5.52 1.93 9.64
N GLY A 43 -6.26 2.61 8.77
CA GLY A 43 -5.96 2.63 7.34
C GLY A 43 -4.57 3.17 6.98
N ARG A 44 -3.87 3.81 7.93
CA ARG A 44 -2.53 4.42 7.72
C ARG A 44 -1.38 3.69 8.42
N VAL A 45 -1.66 2.72 9.30
CA VAL A 45 -0.59 2.03 10.06
C VAL A 45 0.14 0.96 9.23
N GLY A 46 -0.47 0.52 8.12
CA GLY A 46 0.08 -0.49 7.23
C GLY A 46 -0.34 -1.93 7.57
N MET A 47 -0.16 -2.81 6.59
CA MET A 47 -0.67 -4.19 6.64
C MET A 47 -0.13 -4.99 7.82
N GLU A 48 1.17 -4.89 8.12
CA GLU A 48 1.78 -5.64 9.23
C GLU A 48 1.11 -5.32 10.56
N SER A 49 0.99 -4.04 10.91
CA SER A 49 0.38 -3.64 12.18
C SER A 49 -1.12 -3.94 12.22
N LEU A 50 -1.83 -3.85 11.09
CA LEU A 50 -3.23 -4.27 11.00
C LEU A 50 -3.42 -5.76 11.25
N LEU A 51 -2.43 -6.60 10.97
CA LEU A 51 -2.48 -8.04 11.19
C LEU A 51 -2.00 -8.44 12.59
N LEU A 52 -0.87 -7.89 13.02
CA LEU A 52 -0.07 -8.46 14.11
C LEU A 52 0.00 -7.59 15.36
N ASP A 53 -0.46 -6.34 15.30
CA ASP A 53 -0.39 -5.39 16.43
C ASP A 53 -1.79 -4.91 16.85
N VAL A 54 -2.45 -4.14 15.99
CA VAL A 54 -3.72 -3.44 16.28
C VAL A 54 -4.82 -4.38 16.81
N PRO A 55 -5.07 -5.57 16.22
CA PRO A 55 -6.13 -6.44 16.69
C PRO A 55 -5.91 -6.99 18.10
N PHE A 56 -4.69 -6.92 18.64
CA PHE A 56 -4.32 -7.49 19.93
C PHE A 56 -4.24 -6.46 21.06
N VAL A 57 -4.49 -5.17 20.78
CA VAL A 57 -4.47 -4.11 21.80
C VAL A 57 -5.71 -4.16 22.69
N CYS A 58 -6.91 -4.09 22.11
CA CYS A 58 -8.17 -4.18 22.84
C CYS A 58 -9.34 -4.57 21.91
N LYS A 59 -10.51 -4.87 22.48
CA LYS A 59 -11.70 -5.31 21.71
C LYS A 59 -12.21 -4.26 20.71
N PRO A 60 -12.32 -2.96 21.05
CA PRO A 60 -12.68 -1.94 20.06
C PRO A 60 -11.70 -1.85 18.89
N TRP A 61 -10.40 -1.94 19.15
CA TRP A 61 -9.37 -1.90 18.10
C TRP A 61 -9.43 -3.12 17.19
N TYR A 62 -9.66 -4.31 17.76
CA TYR A 62 -9.95 -5.52 16.99
C TYR A 62 -11.16 -5.37 16.06
N LYS A 63 -12.23 -4.71 16.53
CA LYS A 63 -13.43 -4.48 15.70
C LYS A 63 -13.12 -3.50 14.58
N ALA A 64 -12.50 -2.36 14.91
CA ALA A 64 -12.15 -1.33 13.93
C ALA A 64 -11.17 -1.84 12.87
N SER A 65 -10.15 -2.63 13.23
CA SER A 65 -9.19 -3.19 12.26
C SER A 65 -9.80 -4.19 11.27
N ARG A 66 -11.02 -4.68 11.53
CA ARG A 66 -11.77 -5.54 10.62
C ARG A 66 -12.64 -4.78 9.64
N GLU A 67 -12.78 -3.46 9.79
CA GLU A 67 -13.53 -2.66 8.84
C GLU A 67 -12.79 -2.62 7.49
N PRO A 68 -13.48 -2.87 6.37
CA PRO A 68 -12.87 -2.94 5.03
C PRO A 68 -11.99 -1.75 4.64
N GLN A 69 -12.33 -0.56 5.12
CA GLN A 69 -11.63 0.70 4.84
C GLN A 69 -10.22 0.74 5.45
N CYS A 70 -9.92 -0.11 6.44
CA CYS A 70 -8.54 -0.27 6.92
C CYS A 70 -7.63 -0.92 5.87
N TRP A 71 -8.21 -1.63 4.89
CA TRP A 71 -7.51 -2.52 3.96
C TRP A 71 -7.52 -1.98 2.52
N GLU A 72 -7.64 -0.66 2.35
CA GLU A 72 -7.60 -0.01 1.02
C GLU A 72 -6.21 -0.06 0.38
N HIS A 73 -5.15 -0.13 1.19
CA HIS A 73 -3.75 -0.15 0.74
C HIS A 73 -3.07 -1.45 1.17
N LEU A 74 -2.88 -2.38 0.23
CA LEU A 74 -2.27 -3.69 0.49
C LEU A 74 -0.84 -3.70 -0.03
N ILE A 75 0.10 -3.44 0.88
CA ILE A 75 1.53 -3.49 0.58
C ILE A 75 2.09 -4.81 1.10
N PHE A 76 2.24 -5.79 0.20
CA PHE A 76 2.82 -7.08 0.55
C PHE A 76 4.34 -6.97 0.73
N PRO A 77 4.93 -7.70 1.69
CA PRO A 77 6.39 -7.86 1.79
C PRO A 77 6.98 -8.39 0.50
N GLU A 78 8.23 -8.03 0.19
CA GLU A 78 8.85 -8.43 -1.08
C GLU A 78 9.10 -9.94 -1.11
N TYR A 79 9.44 -10.52 0.05
CA TYR A 79 9.67 -11.94 0.27
C TYR A 79 8.64 -12.50 1.27
N ILE A 80 7.78 -13.40 0.78
CA ILE A 80 6.76 -14.09 1.59
C ILE A 80 7.04 -15.59 1.51
N LYS A 81 8.07 -16.07 2.21
CA LYS A 81 8.33 -17.51 2.35
C LYS A 81 8.92 -17.81 3.74
N PRO A 82 8.46 -18.88 4.42
CA PRO A 82 9.13 -19.39 5.62
C PRO A 82 10.57 -19.87 5.31
N ASP A 83 10.75 -20.43 4.10
CA ASP A 83 12.01 -21.00 3.63
C ASP A 83 12.87 -19.95 2.90
N ASP A 84 13.05 -18.75 3.46
CA ASP A 84 14.04 -17.81 2.91
C ASP A 84 15.43 -18.47 3.01
N ILE A 85 15.84 -19.17 1.94
CA ILE A 85 17.11 -19.92 1.82
C ILE A 85 18.33 -18.96 1.87
N TRP A 86 18.10 -17.64 1.81
CA TRP A 86 19.08 -16.57 2.04
C TRP A 86 18.98 -15.96 3.47
N GLY A 87 18.27 -16.65 4.37
CA GLY A 87 17.51 -16.15 5.53
C GLY A 87 18.25 -15.77 6.81
N LYS A 88 19.29 -14.95 6.71
CA LYS A 88 19.68 -14.09 7.84
C LYS A 88 19.44 -12.59 7.57
N TYR A 89 19.44 -12.20 6.30
CA TYR A 89 19.40 -10.78 5.90
C TYR A 89 18.15 -10.39 5.11
N SER A 90 17.13 -11.27 5.04
CA SER A 90 15.86 -10.91 4.43
C SER A 90 15.21 -9.78 5.25
N PRO A 91 14.92 -8.61 4.64
CA PRO A 91 14.26 -7.51 5.35
C PRO A 91 12.91 -7.93 5.96
N ASP A 92 12.26 -8.93 5.37
CA ASP A 92 10.90 -9.36 5.69
C ASP A 92 10.83 -10.58 6.63
N ARG A 93 11.98 -11.06 7.14
CA ARG A 93 12.06 -12.23 8.02
C ARG A 93 11.22 -12.06 9.29
N GLY A 94 11.31 -10.89 9.92
CA GLY A 94 10.57 -10.59 11.15
C GLY A 94 9.06 -10.67 10.95
N PHE A 95 8.55 -10.15 9.83
CA PHE A 95 7.15 -10.26 9.48
C PHE A 95 6.70 -11.72 9.34
N SER A 96 7.45 -12.51 8.56
CA SER A 96 7.11 -13.91 8.30
C SER A 96 7.13 -14.78 9.57
N GLU A 97 8.13 -14.60 10.43
CA GLU A 97 8.23 -15.32 11.72
C GLU A 97 7.07 -14.98 12.65
N ARG A 98 6.71 -13.69 12.75
CA ARG A 98 5.56 -13.26 13.55
C ARG A 98 4.24 -13.77 12.98
N LEU A 99 4.09 -13.77 11.66
CA LEU A 99 2.89 -14.29 10.99
C LEU A 99 2.68 -15.77 11.31
N VAL A 100 3.71 -16.60 11.12
CA VAL A 100 3.67 -18.03 11.43
C VAL A 100 3.37 -18.25 12.92
N THR A 101 4.02 -17.49 13.80
CA THR A 101 3.79 -17.60 15.25
C THR A 101 2.36 -17.22 15.65
N THR A 102 1.80 -16.19 15.01
CA THR A 102 0.49 -15.62 15.36
C THR A 102 -0.67 -16.46 14.82
N TYR A 103 -0.57 -16.94 13.58
CA TYR A 103 -1.63 -17.68 12.91
C TYR A 103 -1.42 -19.19 12.90
N GLN A 104 -0.24 -19.69 13.31
CA GLN A 104 0.11 -21.11 13.35
C GLN A 104 -0.04 -21.85 12.01
N GLU A 105 0.06 -21.13 10.90
CA GLU A 105 -0.14 -21.68 9.56
C GLU A 105 1.04 -21.37 8.64
N ASN A 106 1.55 -22.41 7.97
CA ASN A 106 2.43 -22.26 6.81
C ASN A 106 1.57 -22.00 5.58
N LEU A 107 1.22 -20.74 5.36
CA LEU A 107 0.44 -20.33 4.18
C LEU A 107 1.33 -20.28 2.93
N SER A 108 0.82 -20.81 1.82
CA SER A 108 1.39 -20.51 0.51
C SER A 108 1.25 -19.01 0.21
N VAL A 109 2.08 -18.47 -0.68
CA VAL A 109 1.98 -17.06 -1.11
C VAL A 109 0.56 -16.75 -1.59
N THR A 110 -0.02 -17.63 -2.42
CA THR A 110 -1.40 -17.49 -2.91
C THR A 110 -2.41 -17.46 -1.77
N ALA A 111 -2.32 -18.41 -0.82
CA ALA A 111 -3.27 -18.49 0.30
C ALA A 111 -3.19 -17.25 1.20
N PHE A 112 -1.98 -16.79 1.49
CA PHE A 112 -1.76 -15.56 2.25
C PHE A 112 -2.33 -14.34 1.53
N MET A 113 -2.06 -14.19 0.22
CA MET A 113 -2.59 -13.08 -0.56
C MET A 113 -4.13 -13.08 -0.59
N ARG A 114 -4.76 -14.24 -0.80
CA ARG A 114 -6.23 -14.38 -0.75
C ARG A 114 -6.78 -14.01 0.62
N PHE A 115 -6.15 -14.47 1.70
CA PHE A 115 -6.55 -14.13 3.07
C PHE A 115 -6.58 -12.61 3.29
N ILE A 116 -5.54 -11.90 2.85
CA ILE A 116 -5.45 -10.43 2.99
C ILE A 116 -6.44 -9.71 2.07
N VAL A 117 -6.55 -10.11 0.80
CA VAL A 117 -7.52 -9.53 -0.14
C VAL A 117 -8.95 -9.66 0.40
N ASN A 118 -9.28 -10.79 1.02
CA ASN A 118 -10.60 -11.02 1.61
C ASN A 118 -10.91 -10.09 2.80
N ARG A 119 -9.90 -9.59 3.52
CA ARG A 119 -10.09 -8.56 4.56
C ARG A 119 -10.57 -7.23 3.98
N SER A 120 -10.21 -6.93 2.73
CA SER A 120 -10.61 -5.70 2.08
C SER A 120 -12.07 -5.68 1.62
N CYS A 121 -12.73 -6.84 1.49
CA CYS A 121 -14.10 -6.94 0.99
C CYS A 121 -14.35 -6.09 -0.27
N GLY A 122 -13.41 -6.10 -1.22
CA GLY A 122 -13.47 -5.31 -2.45
C GLY A 122 -13.13 -3.82 -2.32
N CYS A 123 -12.69 -3.37 -1.14
CA CYS A 123 -12.27 -2.00 -0.88
C CYS A 123 -10.80 -1.72 -1.22
N ALA A 124 -9.99 -2.72 -1.54
CA ALA A 124 -8.61 -2.52 -1.95
C ALA A 124 -8.52 -1.57 -3.18
N THR A 125 -7.72 -0.52 -3.05
CA THR A 125 -7.50 0.49 -4.09
C THR A 125 -6.06 0.49 -4.60
N ILE A 126 -5.08 0.14 -3.78
CA ILE A 126 -3.68 0.01 -4.17
C ILE A 126 -3.15 -1.33 -3.67
N ILE A 127 -2.51 -2.08 -4.56
CA ILE A 127 -1.86 -3.34 -4.21
C ILE A 127 -0.42 -3.33 -4.73
N LYS A 128 0.55 -3.55 -3.83
CA LYS A 128 1.94 -3.85 -4.20
C LYS A 128 2.21 -5.32 -4.00
N LEU A 129 2.59 -6.01 -5.06
CA LEU A 129 2.74 -7.46 -5.10
C LEU A 129 4.10 -7.91 -4.54
N PRO A 130 4.16 -9.10 -3.93
CA PRO A 130 5.42 -9.76 -3.60
C PRO A 130 6.15 -10.26 -4.86
N ARG A 131 7.45 -10.52 -4.78
CA ARG A 131 8.25 -11.04 -5.92
C ARG A 131 7.74 -12.37 -6.49
N HIS A 132 7.15 -13.20 -5.63
CA HIS A 132 6.68 -14.54 -5.97
C HIS A 132 5.15 -14.61 -6.10
N CYS A 133 4.51 -13.51 -6.51
CA CYS A 133 3.09 -13.53 -6.85
C CYS A 133 2.83 -14.57 -7.96
N THR A 134 1.83 -15.42 -7.75
CA THR A 134 1.39 -16.45 -8.70
C THR A 134 0.36 -15.87 -9.67
N GLU A 135 0.14 -16.54 -10.81
CA GLU A 135 -0.95 -16.19 -11.75
C GLU A 135 -2.32 -16.26 -11.05
N GLU A 136 -2.57 -17.34 -10.31
CA GLU A 136 -3.81 -17.54 -9.56
C GLU A 136 -4.08 -16.40 -8.56
N ALA A 137 -3.07 -15.95 -7.81
CA ALA A 137 -3.23 -14.85 -6.87
C ALA A 137 -3.54 -13.52 -7.59
N LEU A 138 -2.92 -13.29 -8.75
CA LEU A 138 -3.13 -12.07 -9.52
C LEU A 138 -4.52 -12.06 -10.20
N GLU A 139 -4.96 -13.19 -10.73
CA GLU A 139 -6.32 -13.37 -11.27
C GLU A 139 -7.37 -13.16 -10.16
N TYR A 140 -7.13 -13.72 -8.98
CA TYR A 140 -8.01 -13.51 -7.82
C TYR A 140 -8.12 -12.02 -7.46
N ILE A 141 -7.00 -11.30 -7.43
CA ILE A 141 -7.00 -9.85 -7.18
C ILE A 141 -7.83 -9.11 -8.22
N ALA A 142 -7.65 -9.41 -9.50
CA ALA A 142 -8.40 -8.77 -10.58
C ALA A 142 -9.92 -8.95 -10.40
N ASN A 143 -10.36 -10.15 -9.98
CA ASN A 143 -11.77 -10.47 -9.82
C ASN A 143 -12.38 -9.90 -8.53
N GLU A 144 -11.62 -9.86 -7.44
CA GLU A 144 -12.14 -9.53 -6.10
C GLU A 144 -11.91 -8.07 -5.69
N CYS A 145 -11.16 -7.28 -6.47
CA CYS A 145 -10.83 -5.89 -6.16
C CYS A 145 -11.44 -4.90 -7.19
N PRO A 146 -12.77 -4.71 -7.22
CA PRO A 146 -13.42 -3.83 -8.21
C PRO A 146 -13.05 -2.34 -8.04
N ARG A 147 -12.55 -1.95 -6.86
CA ARG A 147 -12.09 -0.58 -6.56
C ARG A 147 -10.61 -0.36 -6.82
N LEU A 148 -9.89 -1.37 -7.34
CA LEU A 148 -8.47 -1.27 -7.61
C LEU A 148 -8.18 -0.10 -8.56
N LYS A 149 -7.32 0.80 -8.11
CA LYS A 149 -6.83 1.97 -8.86
C LYS A 149 -5.40 1.76 -9.33
N GLY A 150 -4.60 1.06 -8.54
CA GLY A 150 -3.17 0.95 -8.72
C GLY A 150 -2.61 -0.42 -8.40
N LEU A 151 -1.73 -0.92 -9.27
CA LEU A 151 -1.02 -2.17 -9.08
C LEU A 151 0.49 -1.97 -9.27
N ASP A 152 1.29 -2.37 -8.28
CA ASP A 152 2.74 -2.40 -8.37
C ASP A 152 3.24 -3.84 -8.44
N ALA A 153 3.64 -4.26 -9.65
CA ALA A 153 4.19 -5.58 -9.93
C ALA A 153 5.72 -5.52 -9.94
N VAL A 154 6.35 -6.04 -8.88
CA VAL A 154 7.81 -6.08 -8.74
C VAL A 154 8.38 -7.42 -9.22
N PHE A 155 9.08 -7.42 -10.37
CA PHE A 155 9.98 -8.46 -10.91
C PHE A 155 9.43 -9.81 -11.47
N HIS A 156 10.35 -10.52 -12.16
CA HIS A 156 10.26 -11.37 -13.37
C HIS A 156 9.02 -12.22 -13.72
N VAL A 157 8.19 -12.66 -12.78
CA VAL A 157 7.11 -13.63 -13.10
C VAL A 157 5.79 -12.94 -13.42
N GLY A 158 5.52 -11.78 -12.82
CA GLY A 158 4.24 -11.07 -12.97
C GLY A 158 3.88 -10.71 -14.41
N LEU A 159 4.86 -10.31 -15.25
CA LEU A 159 4.59 -9.96 -16.65
C LEU A 159 4.39 -11.16 -17.58
N PHE A 160 4.80 -12.39 -17.21
CA PHE A 160 4.47 -13.58 -17.99
C PHE A 160 2.95 -13.77 -18.06
N TYR A 161 2.28 -13.49 -16.94
CA TYR A 161 0.83 -13.64 -16.77
C TYR A 161 0.06 -12.31 -16.89
N MET A 162 0.73 -11.16 -16.90
CA MET A 162 -0.01 -9.90 -17.07
C MET A 162 -0.78 -9.86 -18.37
N LYS A 163 -0.29 -10.46 -19.46
CA LYS A 163 -1.09 -10.56 -20.68
C LYS A 163 -2.43 -11.29 -20.45
N SER A 164 -2.44 -12.37 -19.66
CA SER A 164 -3.67 -13.13 -19.36
C SER A 164 -4.57 -12.41 -18.35
N VAL A 165 -4.00 -11.68 -17.39
CA VAL A 165 -4.78 -11.03 -16.32
C VAL A 165 -5.22 -9.60 -16.64
N LEU A 166 -4.52 -8.87 -17.51
CA LEU A 166 -4.89 -7.50 -17.90
C LEU A 166 -6.34 -7.37 -18.40
N PRO A 167 -6.89 -8.31 -19.20
CA PRO A 167 -8.31 -8.28 -19.57
C PRO A 167 -9.26 -8.36 -18.37
N GLN A 168 -8.92 -9.16 -17.35
CA GLN A 168 -9.73 -9.26 -16.12
C GLN A 168 -9.67 -7.97 -15.31
N ILE A 169 -8.49 -7.34 -15.22
CA ILE A 169 -8.34 -6.01 -14.60
C ILE A 169 -9.19 -4.98 -15.35
N GLY A 170 -9.12 -4.97 -16.69
CA GLY A 170 -9.91 -4.07 -17.52
C GLY A 170 -11.41 -4.27 -17.38
N LEU A 171 -11.86 -5.50 -17.12
CA LEU A 171 -13.27 -5.87 -16.97
C LEU A 171 -13.81 -5.54 -15.57
N HIS A 172 -13.05 -5.86 -14.52
CA HIS A 172 -13.52 -5.83 -13.14
C HIS A 172 -13.09 -4.56 -12.38
N CYS A 173 -11.92 -4.00 -12.69
CA CYS A 173 -11.33 -2.85 -11.98
C CYS A 173 -11.57 -1.53 -12.73
N ASN A 174 -12.81 -1.04 -12.74
CA ASN A 174 -13.20 0.14 -13.54
C ASN A 174 -12.51 1.47 -13.18
N ASN A 175 -11.88 1.54 -12.00
CA ASN A 175 -11.15 2.71 -11.52
C ASN A 175 -9.62 2.58 -11.71
N PHE A 176 -9.17 1.57 -12.44
CA PHE A 176 -7.75 1.29 -12.65
C PHE A 176 -7.08 2.37 -13.50
N ILE A 177 -6.07 3.04 -12.94
CA ILE A 177 -5.38 4.18 -13.56
C ILE A 177 -3.85 4.12 -13.42
N TRP A 178 -3.31 3.27 -12.53
CA TRP A 178 -1.87 3.19 -12.28
C TRP A 178 -1.34 1.76 -12.39
N LEU A 179 -0.28 1.58 -13.17
CA LEU A 179 0.46 0.33 -13.30
C LEU A 179 1.96 0.60 -13.14
N SER A 180 2.57 0.00 -12.11
CA SER A 180 4.02 -0.14 -11.98
C SER A 180 4.44 -1.55 -12.38
N ALA A 181 5.48 -1.66 -13.19
CA ALA A 181 6.08 -2.93 -13.58
C ALA A 181 7.60 -2.89 -13.45
N ARG A 182 8.09 -2.37 -12.32
CA ARG A 182 9.52 -2.19 -12.07
C ARG A 182 10.30 -3.48 -12.26
N ARG A 183 11.41 -3.36 -12.99
CA ARG A 183 12.33 -4.47 -13.32
C ARG A 183 11.72 -5.58 -14.20
N ALA A 184 10.51 -5.41 -14.73
CA ALA A 184 9.86 -6.37 -15.61
C ALA A 184 9.90 -5.85 -17.05
N GLY A 185 10.54 -6.58 -17.96
CA GLY A 185 10.74 -6.10 -19.33
C GLY A 185 9.43 -6.09 -20.13
N ILE A 186 9.17 -5.00 -20.86
CA ILE A 186 7.98 -4.84 -21.70
C ILE A 186 8.34 -5.11 -23.16
N ARG A 187 7.67 -6.12 -23.72
CA ARG A 187 7.71 -6.47 -25.13
C ARG A 187 6.43 -6.06 -25.83
N LYS A 188 6.47 -6.05 -27.17
CA LYS A 188 5.34 -5.67 -28.02
C LYS A 188 3.99 -6.29 -27.62
N TYR A 189 3.97 -7.60 -27.34
CA TYR A 189 2.71 -8.31 -27.01
C TYR A 189 2.10 -7.89 -25.67
N VAL A 190 2.92 -7.46 -24.69
CA VAL A 190 2.42 -6.94 -23.41
C VAL A 190 1.88 -5.53 -23.60
N ALA A 191 2.60 -4.69 -24.34
CA ALA A 191 2.15 -3.34 -24.68
C ALA A 191 0.79 -3.33 -25.38
N SER A 192 0.57 -4.23 -26.34
CA SER A 192 -0.74 -4.37 -26.99
C SER A 192 -1.84 -4.77 -26.01
N ALA A 193 -1.55 -5.66 -25.05
CA ALA A 193 -2.52 -6.06 -24.03
C ALA A 193 -2.86 -4.93 -23.06
N ILE A 194 -1.85 -4.12 -22.68
CA ILE A 194 -2.04 -2.91 -21.85
C ILE A 194 -2.99 -1.95 -22.56
N VAL A 195 -2.70 -1.60 -23.81
CA VAL A 195 -3.53 -0.67 -24.60
C VAL A 195 -4.95 -1.20 -24.77
N ALA A 196 -5.10 -2.50 -25.06
CA ALA A 196 -6.41 -3.11 -25.28
C ALA A 196 -7.26 -3.20 -24.01
N SER A 197 -6.63 -3.41 -22.85
CA SER A 197 -7.35 -3.72 -21.61
C SER A 197 -7.47 -2.53 -20.66
N LEU A 198 -6.56 -1.55 -20.75
CA LEU A 198 -6.46 -0.42 -19.80
C LEU A 198 -6.67 0.94 -20.51
N PRO A 199 -7.86 1.22 -21.05
CA PRO A 199 -8.12 2.46 -21.82
C PRO A 199 -8.12 3.73 -20.97
N ARG A 200 -8.09 3.61 -19.64
CA ARG A 200 -8.07 4.72 -18.68
C ARG A 200 -6.73 4.88 -17.96
N LEU A 201 -5.69 4.18 -18.41
CA LEU A 201 -4.37 4.25 -17.77
C LEU A 201 -3.82 5.69 -17.82
N GLU A 202 -3.48 6.22 -16.65
CA GLU A 202 -2.97 7.59 -16.46
C GLU A 202 -1.50 7.58 -16.00
N TYR A 203 -1.10 6.58 -15.22
CA TYR A 203 0.23 6.47 -14.63
C TYR A 203 0.87 5.14 -15.01
N LEU A 204 2.04 5.19 -15.64
CA LEU A 204 2.84 4.02 -15.97
C LEU A 204 4.31 4.24 -15.57
N ASP A 205 4.82 3.42 -14.65
CA ASP A 205 6.23 3.48 -14.24
C ASP A 205 6.93 2.12 -14.40
N ILE A 206 7.89 2.10 -15.33
CA ILE A 206 8.65 0.91 -15.70
C ILE A 206 10.15 1.26 -15.86
N PRO A 207 10.78 1.97 -14.90
CA PRO A 207 12.18 2.34 -15.01
C PRO A 207 13.10 1.12 -14.80
N TYR A 208 14.33 1.22 -15.30
CA TYR A 208 15.37 0.20 -15.12
C TYR A 208 15.04 -1.16 -15.75
N THR A 209 14.35 -1.17 -16.89
CA THR A 209 13.88 -2.42 -17.54
C THR A 209 14.33 -2.53 -18.99
N PHE A 210 14.19 -3.72 -19.58
CA PHE A 210 14.21 -3.84 -21.03
C PHE A 210 12.87 -3.38 -21.57
N PHE A 211 12.87 -2.40 -22.48
CA PHE A 211 11.67 -1.84 -23.08
C PHE A 211 11.89 -1.76 -24.59
N GLU A 212 11.25 -2.66 -25.31
CA GLU A 212 11.32 -2.69 -26.78
C GLU A 212 10.76 -1.38 -27.36
N ARG A 213 11.48 -0.74 -28.28
CA ARG A 213 11.09 0.54 -28.88
C ARG A 213 9.67 0.50 -29.43
N GLU A 214 9.33 -0.55 -30.18
CA GLU A 214 8.02 -0.77 -30.77
C GLU A 214 6.93 -0.90 -29.70
N ALA A 215 7.25 -1.49 -28.55
CA ALA A 215 6.32 -1.59 -27.44
C ALA A 215 6.02 -0.21 -26.82
N LEU A 216 7.03 0.67 -26.75
CA LEU A 216 6.86 2.02 -26.23
C LEU A 216 5.99 2.85 -27.18
N VAL A 217 6.25 2.76 -28.48
CA VAL A 217 5.42 3.41 -29.52
C VAL A 217 3.96 2.96 -29.42
N ILE A 218 3.70 1.66 -29.25
CA ILE A 218 2.33 1.14 -29.05
C ILE A 218 1.64 1.78 -27.85
N ILE A 219 2.35 1.89 -26.72
CA ILE A 219 1.79 2.49 -25.50
C ILE A 219 1.49 3.98 -25.72
N LEU A 220 2.43 4.75 -26.28
CA LEU A 220 2.23 6.18 -26.56
C LEU A 220 1.10 6.43 -27.59
N GLN A 221 0.93 5.53 -28.54
CA GLN A 221 -0.15 5.60 -29.52
C GLN A 221 -1.51 5.15 -28.96
N GLY A 222 -1.54 4.23 -28.00
CA GLY A 222 -2.77 3.64 -27.48
C GLY A 222 -3.31 4.27 -26.19
N CYS A 223 -2.44 4.54 -25.22
CA CYS A 223 -2.82 5.03 -23.89
C CYS A 223 -2.91 6.56 -23.86
N LYS A 224 -3.94 7.12 -24.50
CA LYS A 224 -4.10 8.58 -24.70
C LYS A 224 -4.38 9.39 -23.43
N LYS A 225 -4.63 8.74 -22.29
CA LYS A 225 -4.86 9.39 -21.01
C LYS A 225 -3.62 9.44 -20.12
N LEU A 226 -2.47 8.95 -20.60
CA LEU A 226 -1.24 9.00 -19.81
C LEU A 226 -0.91 10.45 -19.42
N VAL A 227 -0.78 10.67 -18.12
CA VAL A 227 -0.30 11.92 -17.54
C VAL A 227 1.13 11.77 -16.98
N TYR A 228 1.51 10.53 -16.68
CA TYR A 228 2.82 10.18 -16.14
C TYR A 228 3.34 8.91 -16.82
N LEU A 229 4.56 8.99 -17.36
CA LEU A 229 5.29 7.86 -17.91
C LEU A 229 6.76 7.92 -17.49
N ASP A 230 7.21 6.98 -16.67
CA ASP A 230 8.61 6.83 -16.27
C ASP A 230 9.22 5.57 -16.90
N VAL A 231 10.09 5.79 -17.87
CA VAL A 231 10.87 4.79 -18.61
C VAL A 231 12.35 5.13 -18.57
N ARG A 232 12.83 5.74 -17.47
CA ARG A 232 14.25 6.08 -17.29
C ARG A 232 15.13 4.84 -17.22
N LYS A 233 16.35 5.00 -17.73
CA LYS A 233 17.42 3.98 -17.65
C LYS A 233 16.97 2.62 -18.17
N CYS A 234 16.11 2.62 -19.19
CA CYS A 234 15.67 1.44 -19.88
C CYS A 234 16.63 1.04 -21.00
N PHE A 235 16.61 -0.23 -21.39
CA PHE A 235 17.36 -0.75 -22.53
C PHE A 235 16.39 -1.06 -23.67
N GLY A 236 16.62 -0.50 -24.86
CA GLY A 236 15.84 -0.82 -26.06
C GLY A 236 15.42 0.38 -26.92
N PHE A 237 15.60 1.60 -26.43
CA PHE A 237 15.40 2.86 -27.17
C PHE A 237 16.35 3.94 -26.61
N CYS A 238 16.66 4.97 -27.40
CA CYS A 238 17.45 6.11 -26.92
C CYS A 238 16.55 7.20 -26.32
N ASP A 239 17.04 7.87 -25.28
CA ASP A 239 16.35 8.98 -24.62
C ASP A 239 16.25 10.26 -25.48
N ASP A 240 17.02 10.35 -26.57
CA ASP A 240 16.96 11.39 -27.59
C ASP A 240 16.20 10.99 -28.88
N ASP A 241 15.46 9.88 -28.86
CA ASP A 241 14.65 9.42 -30.01
C ASP A 241 13.53 10.41 -30.34
N ALA A 242 13.70 11.16 -31.45
CA ALA A 242 12.81 12.23 -31.86
C ALA A 242 11.35 11.77 -32.08
N GLU A 243 11.13 10.55 -32.57
CA GLU A 243 9.77 10.02 -32.76
C GLU A 243 9.10 9.75 -31.41
N ILE A 244 9.83 9.16 -30.46
CA ILE A 244 9.33 8.89 -29.10
C ILE A 244 9.00 10.21 -28.39
N LEU A 245 9.89 11.20 -28.49
CA LEU A 245 9.69 12.52 -27.87
C LEU A 245 8.44 13.22 -28.44
N GLU A 246 8.25 13.18 -29.76
CA GLU A 246 7.06 13.73 -30.41
C GLU A 246 5.79 13.00 -29.96
N LEU A 247 5.80 11.66 -29.95
CA LEU A 247 4.66 10.86 -29.51
C LEU A 247 4.31 11.09 -28.03
N ALA A 248 5.30 11.35 -27.18
CA ALA A 248 5.14 11.60 -25.74
C ALA A 248 4.82 13.06 -25.40
N SER A 249 4.81 13.98 -26.37
CA SER A 249 4.62 15.43 -26.15
C SER A 249 3.35 15.81 -25.39
N HIS A 250 2.32 14.97 -25.44
CA HIS A 250 1.05 15.16 -24.73
C HIS A 250 1.08 14.75 -23.26
N ILE A 251 2.13 14.06 -22.80
CA ILE A 251 2.27 13.53 -21.44
C ILE A 251 2.98 14.58 -20.57
N PRO A 252 2.32 15.19 -19.57
CA PRO A 252 2.92 16.23 -18.72
C PRO A 252 4.19 15.81 -17.99
N VAL A 253 4.27 14.54 -17.58
CA VAL A 253 5.46 13.99 -16.91
C VAL A 253 5.95 12.77 -17.68
N PHE A 254 6.84 13.01 -18.64
CA PHE A 254 7.55 11.96 -19.37
C PHE A 254 9.02 11.96 -18.95
N MET A 255 9.49 10.85 -18.39
CA MET A 255 10.87 10.66 -17.94
C MET A 255 11.49 9.49 -18.71
N CYS A 256 12.51 9.76 -19.50
CA CYS A 256 13.22 8.74 -20.29
C CYS A 256 14.74 8.78 -20.13
N GLU A 257 15.26 9.67 -19.29
CA GLU A 257 16.69 9.96 -19.17
C GLU A 257 17.52 8.71 -18.83
N GLY A 258 18.65 8.56 -19.53
CA GLY A 258 19.59 7.46 -19.39
C GLY A 258 19.17 6.17 -20.09
N SER A 259 18.07 6.17 -20.84
CA SER A 259 17.66 5.05 -21.69
C SER A 259 18.51 4.96 -22.95
N ARG A 260 18.85 3.75 -23.36
CA ARG A 260 19.76 3.51 -24.49
C ARG A 260 19.46 2.25 -25.28
N ILE A 261 19.86 2.25 -26.56
CA ILE A 261 19.99 1.03 -27.36
C ILE A 261 21.18 0.25 -26.80
N ARG A 262 21.00 -1.04 -26.57
CA ARG A 262 21.92 -1.91 -25.84
C ARG A 262 23.25 -2.12 -26.56
#